data_AF-A0A1E3RA88-F1
#
_entry.id   AF-A0A1E3RA88-F1
#
_cell.length_a   1.000
_cell.length_b   1.000
_cell.length_c   1.000
_cell.angle_alpha   90.00
_cell.angle_beta   90.00
_cell.angle_gamma   90.00
#
_symmetry.space_group_name_H-M   'P 1'
#
loop_
_entity.id
_entity.type
_entity.pdbx_description
1 polymer ?
#
loop_
_entity_poly.entity_id
_entity_poly.type
_entity_poly.pdbx_seq_one_letter_code
_entity_poly.pdbx_strand_id
1 'polypeptide(L)'
;LTEALTTDRLQAMFDLAAEETDSPTAVAQQLAATLAHVVVGRVIPLLVLEARAWDTGLENLWVHVDSEGAIDWVGVVDPTLRAVPEDPFFDGRGAVRLANPARDGIVALPSEAALTTWIAHRSHRALAPLFTKLAAVSGGAMSVASMWHVVGTAVVSAATQVPLLAGSSELVSMQRSQAVLDAFVGFGLPVRGTSRIAAGKVLLN
;
A
#
# COMPACT_ATOMS: atom_id res chain seq x y z
N LEU A 1 -10.56 -0.88 8.75
CA LEU A 1 -9.24 -1.51 8.95
C LEU A 1 -8.73 -1.33 10.39
N THR A 2 -9.03 -0.21 11.06
CA THR A 2 -8.69 0.04 12.48
C THR A 2 -9.01 -1.11 13.44
N GLU A 3 -10.13 -1.81 13.23
CA GLU A 3 -10.55 -2.94 14.07
C GLU A 3 -9.51 -4.09 14.11
N ALA A 4 -8.68 -4.24 13.07
CA ALA A 4 -7.57 -5.21 13.06
C ALA A 4 -6.50 -4.89 14.13
N LEU A 5 -6.41 -3.64 14.61
CA LEU A 5 -5.51 -3.23 15.67
C LEU A 5 -6.18 -3.14 17.04
N THR A 6 -7.47 -2.79 17.07
CA THR A 6 -8.18 -2.49 18.33
C THR A 6 -8.97 -3.68 18.87
N THR A 7 -9.07 -4.77 18.11
CA THR A 7 -9.77 -6.01 18.49
C THR A 7 -8.89 -7.21 18.20
N ASP A 8 -9.36 -8.41 18.53
CA ASP A 8 -8.68 -9.67 18.21
C ASP A 8 -8.87 -10.12 16.75
N ARG A 9 -9.43 -9.26 15.88
CA ARG A 9 -9.70 -9.61 14.49
C ARG A 9 -8.48 -10.14 13.74
N LEU A 10 -7.32 -9.50 13.86
CA LEU A 10 -6.12 -9.98 13.14
C LEU A 10 -5.61 -11.33 13.67
N GLN A 11 -5.84 -11.60 14.96
CA GLN A 11 -5.54 -12.92 15.54
C GLN A 11 -6.50 -13.97 14.95
N ALA A 12 -7.81 -13.70 14.96
CA ALA A 12 -8.82 -14.62 14.42
C ALA A 12 -8.58 -14.93 12.93
N MET A 13 -8.21 -13.92 12.12
CA MET A 13 -7.85 -14.12 10.71
C MET A 13 -6.62 -15.04 10.56
N PHE A 14 -5.62 -14.89 11.43
CA PHE A 14 -4.42 -15.73 11.40
C PHE A 14 -4.73 -17.16 11.82
N ASP A 15 -5.47 -17.33 12.92
CA ASP A 15 -5.81 -18.65 13.47
C ASP A 15 -6.65 -19.46 12.47
N LEU A 16 -7.67 -18.84 11.87
CA LEU A 16 -8.52 -19.50 10.88
C LEU A 16 -7.73 -19.94 9.64
N ALA A 17 -6.87 -19.07 9.10
CA ALA A 17 -6.03 -19.42 7.96
C ALA A 17 -4.96 -20.48 8.31
N ALA A 18 -4.51 -20.53 9.57
CA ALA A 18 -3.58 -21.56 10.07
C ALA A 18 -4.27 -22.91 10.30
N GLU A 19 -5.57 -22.95 10.58
CA GLU A 19 -6.35 -24.19 10.60
C GLU A 19 -6.45 -24.82 9.20
N GLU A 20 -6.50 -24.01 8.15
CA GLU A 20 -6.54 -24.47 6.76
C GLU A 20 -5.16 -24.79 6.18
N THR A 21 -4.11 -24.13 6.69
CA THR A 21 -2.75 -24.20 6.16
C THR A 21 -1.75 -24.60 7.24
N ASP A 22 -1.07 -25.74 7.07
CA ASP A 22 0.01 -26.24 7.97
C ASP A 22 1.31 -25.38 7.96
N SER A 23 1.24 -24.10 7.55
CA SER A 23 2.40 -23.21 7.46
C SER A 23 2.09 -21.81 7.98
N PRO A 24 2.47 -21.51 9.24
CA PRO A 24 2.37 -20.17 9.83
C PRO A 24 3.07 -19.08 9.00
N THR A 25 4.18 -19.42 8.33
CA THR A 25 4.89 -18.49 7.44
C THR A 25 4.07 -18.17 6.19
N ALA A 26 3.42 -19.17 5.59
CA ALA A 26 2.57 -18.93 4.42
C ALA A 26 1.35 -18.06 4.77
N VAL A 27 0.72 -18.32 5.93
CA VAL A 27 -0.39 -17.51 6.44
C VAL A 27 0.04 -16.07 6.70
N ALA A 28 1.18 -15.86 7.38
CA ALA A 28 1.71 -14.52 7.64
C ALA A 28 2.04 -13.78 6.33
N GLN A 29 2.64 -14.47 5.36
CA GLN A 29 2.94 -13.92 4.03
C GLN A 29 1.66 -13.51 3.29
N GLN A 30 0.62 -14.35 3.31
CA GLN A 30 -0.67 -14.08 2.68
C GLN A 30 -1.34 -12.87 3.32
N LEU A 31 -1.44 -12.82 4.65
CA LEU A 31 -2.02 -11.68 5.36
C LEU A 31 -1.22 -10.39 5.11
N ALA A 32 0.12 -10.45 5.10
CA ALA A 32 0.96 -9.31 4.75
C ALA A 32 0.71 -8.82 3.32
N ALA A 33 0.56 -9.74 2.36
CA ALA A 33 0.23 -9.41 0.96
C ALA A 33 -1.15 -8.77 0.84
N THR A 34 -2.16 -9.31 1.51
CA THR A 34 -3.51 -8.74 1.56
C THR A 34 -3.48 -7.33 2.13
N LEU A 35 -2.85 -7.12 3.28
CA LEU A 35 -2.73 -5.79 3.90
C LEU A 35 -1.98 -4.80 3.00
N ALA A 36 -0.86 -5.21 2.40
CA ALA A 36 -0.11 -4.38 1.45
C ALA A 36 -0.96 -4.01 0.23
N HIS A 37 -1.75 -4.95 -0.31
CA HIS A 37 -2.64 -4.70 -1.43
C HIS A 37 -3.77 -3.72 -1.06
N VAL A 38 -4.44 -3.95 0.07
CA VAL A 38 -5.53 -3.12 0.59
C VAL A 38 -5.08 -1.67 0.78
N VAL A 39 -3.90 -1.45 1.38
CA VAL A 39 -3.42 -0.11 1.71
C VAL A 39 -2.71 0.56 0.53
N VAL A 40 -1.77 -0.12 -0.12
CA VAL A 40 -0.89 0.49 -1.14
C VAL A 40 -1.28 0.02 -2.54
N GLY A 41 -1.43 -1.29 -2.72
CA GLY A 41 -1.65 -1.89 -4.05
C GLY A 41 -2.82 -1.29 -4.82
N ARG A 42 -3.89 -0.86 -4.12
CA ARG A 42 -5.05 -0.23 -4.75
C ARG A 42 -4.86 1.24 -5.13
N VAL A 43 -4.08 2.01 -4.39
CA VAL A 43 -3.87 3.45 -4.71
C VAL A 43 -2.86 3.65 -5.85
N ILE A 44 -1.91 2.72 -6.01
CA ILE A 44 -0.90 2.78 -7.09
C ILE A 44 -1.54 2.89 -8.49
N PRO A 45 -2.55 2.09 -8.89
CA PRO A 45 -3.25 2.27 -10.16
C PRO A 45 -3.70 3.70 -10.42
N LEU A 46 -4.30 4.37 -9.43
CA LEU A 46 -4.77 5.74 -9.58
C LEU A 46 -3.60 6.73 -9.72
N LEU A 47 -2.51 6.51 -8.98
CA LEU A 47 -1.30 7.32 -9.10
C LEU A 47 -0.67 7.20 -10.48
N VAL A 48 -0.45 5.97 -10.96
CA VAL A 48 0.29 5.75 -12.20
C VAL A 48 -0.49 6.22 -13.42
N LEU A 49 -1.82 6.03 -13.41
CA LEU A 49 -2.69 6.43 -14.52
C LEU A 49 -3.03 7.92 -14.49
N GLU A 50 -3.35 8.47 -13.31
CA GLU A 50 -3.97 9.81 -13.23
C GLU A 50 -3.17 10.83 -12.42
N ALA A 51 -2.03 10.46 -11.81
CA ALA A 51 -1.35 11.32 -10.85
C ALA A 51 -2.26 11.76 -9.69
N ARG A 52 -3.14 10.86 -9.25
CA ARG A 52 -4.10 11.07 -8.16
C ARG A 52 -3.94 10.00 -7.07
N ALA A 53 -4.43 10.29 -5.89
CA ALA A 53 -4.52 9.31 -4.79
C ALA A 53 -5.65 9.65 -3.83
N TRP A 54 -6.34 8.64 -3.31
CA TRP A 54 -7.11 8.79 -2.07
C TRP A 54 -6.19 8.62 -0.85
N ASP A 55 -6.73 8.94 0.34
CA ASP A 55 -6.00 8.77 1.59
C ASP A 55 -5.99 7.30 2.04
N THR A 56 -4.79 6.70 2.11
CA THR A 56 -4.56 5.31 2.52
C THR A 56 -4.41 5.15 4.03
N GLY A 57 -4.68 6.20 4.81
CA GLY A 57 -4.69 6.17 6.26
C GLY A 57 -5.65 5.11 6.81
N LEU A 58 -5.26 4.52 7.94
CA LEU A 58 -6.01 3.44 8.59
C LEU A 58 -7.46 3.84 8.92
N GLU A 59 -7.65 5.09 9.32
CA GLU A 59 -8.93 5.72 9.63
C GLU A 59 -9.83 5.90 8.40
N ASN A 60 -9.23 5.94 7.20
CA ASN A 60 -9.95 6.16 5.95
C ASN A 60 -10.28 4.87 5.19
N LEU A 61 -9.74 3.73 5.65
CA LEU A 61 -9.96 2.43 5.02
C LEU A 61 -10.96 1.60 5.82
N TRP A 62 -12.10 1.32 5.21
CA TRP A 62 -13.07 0.34 5.69
C TRP A 62 -12.83 -0.99 5.01
N VAL A 63 -12.98 -2.10 5.74
CA VAL A 63 -12.83 -3.46 5.19
C VAL A 63 -14.00 -4.32 5.62
N HIS A 64 -14.53 -5.10 4.68
CA HIS A 64 -15.37 -6.24 4.99
C HIS A 64 -14.47 -7.47 5.18
N VAL A 65 -14.91 -8.38 6.04
CA VAL A 65 -14.30 -9.69 6.23
C VAL A 65 -15.42 -10.69 6.01
N ASP A 66 -15.21 -11.64 5.11
CA ASP A 66 -16.18 -12.67 4.79
C ASP A 66 -16.30 -13.73 5.90
N SER A 67 -17.11 -14.76 5.66
CA SER A 67 -17.29 -15.87 6.59
C SER A 67 -16.04 -16.74 6.77
N GLU A 68 -15.08 -16.66 5.85
CA GLU A 68 -13.80 -17.39 5.88
C GLU A 68 -12.70 -16.55 6.53
N GLY A 69 -13.04 -15.39 7.12
CA GLY A 69 -12.08 -14.53 7.79
C GLY A 69 -11.13 -13.80 6.82
N ALA A 70 -11.40 -13.82 5.51
CA ALA A 70 -10.60 -13.12 4.52
C ALA A 70 -11.14 -11.71 4.24
N ILE A 71 -10.25 -10.77 3.91
CA ILE A 71 -10.67 -9.45 3.43
C ILE A 71 -11.08 -9.59 1.96
N ASP A 72 -12.36 -9.41 1.69
CA ASP A 72 -12.95 -9.52 0.36
C ASP A 72 -13.38 -8.14 -0.21
N TRP A 73 -13.76 -7.19 0.65
CA TRP A 73 -14.07 -5.81 0.25
C TRP A 73 -13.25 -4.78 1.00
N VAL A 74 -12.92 -3.71 0.27
CA VAL A 74 -12.30 -2.50 0.83
C VAL A 74 -13.05 -1.29 0.30
N GLY A 75 -13.42 -0.41 1.21
CA GLY A 75 -14.00 0.90 0.93
C GLY A 75 -13.10 2.03 1.42
N VAL A 76 -13.26 3.19 0.81
CA VAL A 76 -12.66 4.45 1.27
C VAL A 76 -13.77 5.27 1.92
N VAL A 77 -13.56 5.73 3.15
CA VAL A 77 -14.58 6.44 3.94
C VAL A 77 -14.76 7.89 3.46
N ASP A 78 -13.68 8.63 3.37
CA ASP A 78 -13.58 9.95 2.74
C ASP A 78 -12.98 9.80 1.33
N PRO A 79 -13.80 9.98 0.27
CA PRO A 79 -13.37 9.81 -1.10
C PRO A 79 -12.55 10.98 -1.64
N THR A 80 -12.20 11.98 -0.81
CA THR A 80 -11.43 13.14 -1.25
C THR A 80 -10.08 12.73 -1.85
N LEU A 81 -9.85 13.11 -3.10
CA LEU A 81 -8.62 12.82 -3.83
C LEU A 81 -7.55 13.89 -3.59
N ARG A 82 -6.29 13.49 -3.73
CA ARG A 82 -5.11 14.36 -3.79
C ARG A 82 -4.57 14.24 -5.19
N ALA A 83 -4.20 15.36 -5.79
CA ALA A 83 -3.74 15.42 -7.17
C ALA A 83 -2.61 16.44 -7.34
N VAL A 84 -1.92 16.35 -8.47
CA VAL A 84 -0.89 17.31 -8.86
C VAL A 84 -1.51 18.64 -9.33
N PRO A 85 -0.78 19.76 -9.30
CA PRO A 85 -1.29 21.05 -9.78
C PRO A 85 -1.72 21.04 -11.25
N GLU A 86 -1.06 20.21 -12.06
CA GLU A 86 -1.31 20.04 -13.50
C GLU A 86 -2.52 19.14 -13.81
N ASP A 87 -3.27 18.70 -12.80
CA ASP A 87 -4.46 17.88 -13.02
C ASP A 87 -5.53 18.66 -13.81
N PRO A 88 -6.09 18.07 -14.89
CA PRO A 88 -7.11 18.74 -15.71
C PRO A 88 -8.34 19.23 -14.94
N PHE A 89 -8.61 18.68 -13.74
CA PHE A 89 -9.65 19.18 -12.87
C PHE A 89 -9.47 20.66 -12.50
N PHE A 90 -8.22 21.12 -12.39
CA PHE A 90 -7.88 22.49 -12.05
C PHE A 90 -7.85 23.43 -13.26
N ASP A 91 -7.90 22.90 -14.49
CA ASP A 91 -7.96 23.71 -15.71
C ASP A 91 -9.25 24.55 -15.76
N GLY A 92 -9.13 25.81 -16.16
CA GLY A 92 -10.27 26.73 -16.29
C GLY A 92 -10.89 27.22 -14.97
N ARG A 93 -10.51 26.65 -13.82
CA ARG A 93 -10.81 27.18 -12.48
C ARG A 93 -9.75 28.21 -12.13
N GLY A 94 -9.87 29.40 -12.74
CA GLY A 94 -8.99 30.54 -12.43
C GLY A 94 -8.81 30.74 -10.93
N ALA A 95 -7.64 31.23 -10.53
CA ALA A 95 -7.09 31.37 -9.17
C ALA A 95 -7.94 32.14 -8.10
N VAL A 96 -9.26 32.23 -8.26
CA VAL A 96 -10.20 33.07 -7.51
C VAL A 96 -11.33 32.26 -6.85
N ARG A 97 -11.18 30.95 -6.68
CA ARG A 97 -11.98 30.24 -5.67
C ARG A 97 -11.03 29.46 -4.78
N LEU A 98 -11.00 29.82 -3.49
CA LEU A 98 -10.71 28.84 -2.46
C LEU A 98 -11.62 27.65 -2.77
N ALA A 99 -11.06 26.62 -3.41
CA ALA A 99 -11.74 25.35 -3.60
C ALA A 99 -12.28 24.98 -2.23
N ASN A 100 -13.58 24.73 -2.13
CA ASN A 100 -14.09 24.12 -0.92
C ASN A 100 -13.82 22.63 -1.11
N PRO A 101 -12.76 22.05 -0.49
CA PRO A 101 -12.38 20.67 -0.74
C PRO A 101 -13.53 19.71 -0.42
N ALA A 102 -14.44 20.09 0.49
CA ALA A 102 -15.64 19.31 0.81
C ALA A 102 -16.72 19.31 -0.30
N ARG A 103 -16.69 20.26 -1.25
CA ARG A 103 -17.61 20.29 -2.41
C ARG A 103 -16.97 19.75 -3.69
N ASP A 104 -15.66 19.95 -3.84
CA ASP A 104 -14.94 19.62 -5.06
C ASP A 104 -14.33 18.20 -5.03
N GLY A 105 -14.14 17.62 -3.83
CA GLY A 105 -13.70 16.23 -3.68
C GLY A 105 -12.26 15.95 -4.12
N ILE A 106 -11.48 16.98 -4.43
CA ILE A 106 -10.07 16.88 -4.85
C ILE A 106 -9.25 18.06 -4.33
N VAL A 107 -8.04 17.77 -3.88
CA VAL A 107 -7.11 18.71 -3.24
C VAL A 107 -5.78 18.69 -4.00
N ALA A 108 -5.31 19.87 -4.42
CA ALA A 108 -4.00 20.00 -5.05
C ALA A 108 -2.88 19.86 -4.00
N LEU A 109 -1.90 19.01 -4.29
CA LEU A 109 -0.59 18.99 -3.65
C LEU A 109 0.40 19.80 -4.50
N PRO A 110 1.52 20.30 -3.94
CA PRO A 110 2.39 21.23 -4.67
C PRO A 110 3.23 20.60 -5.78
N SER A 111 3.34 19.27 -5.85
CA SER A 111 4.09 18.55 -6.90
C SER A 111 3.82 17.05 -6.86
N GLU A 112 4.25 16.32 -7.91
CA GLU A 112 4.30 14.85 -7.90
C GLU A 112 5.12 14.30 -6.72
N ALA A 113 6.26 14.92 -6.39
CA ALA A 113 7.08 14.49 -5.25
C ALA A 113 6.32 14.60 -3.90
N ALA A 114 5.50 15.64 -3.75
CA ALA A 114 4.65 15.79 -2.58
C ALA A 114 3.55 14.71 -2.54
N LEU A 115 2.96 14.37 -3.70
CA LEU A 115 1.96 13.32 -3.81
C LEU A 115 2.53 11.94 -3.45
N THR A 116 3.67 11.55 -4.03
CA THR A 116 4.28 10.24 -3.76
C THR A 116 4.77 10.13 -2.31
N THR A 117 5.35 11.21 -1.76
CA THR A 117 5.73 11.27 -0.34
C THR A 117 4.51 11.15 0.57
N TRP A 118 3.41 11.82 0.23
CA TRP A 118 2.18 11.75 1.00
C TRP A 118 1.58 10.34 0.99
N ILE A 119 1.49 9.69 -0.18
CA ILE A 119 1.05 8.29 -0.30
C ILE A 119 1.91 7.39 0.58
N ALA A 120 3.23 7.49 0.46
CA ALA A 120 4.16 6.67 1.23
C ALA A 120 3.99 6.91 2.75
N HIS A 121 3.83 8.16 3.17
CA HIS A 121 3.66 8.50 4.58
C HIS A 121 2.36 7.94 5.15
N ARG A 122 1.23 8.14 4.46
CA ARG A 122 -0.09 7.65 4.91
C ARG A 122 -0.13 6.12 4.95
N SER A 123 0.43 5.48 3.93
CA SER A 123 0.55 4.03 3.87
C SER A 123 1.47 3.48 4.95
N HIS A 124 2.57 4.16 5.25
CA HIS A 124 3.47 3.80 6.33
C HIS A 124 2.75 3.84 7.69
N ARG A 125 2.04 4.93 7.96
CA ARG A 125 1.28 5.11 9.21
C ARG A 125 0.16 4.08 9.37
N ALA A 126 -0.41 3.56 8.28
CA ALA A 126 -1.38 2.49 8.31
C ALA A 126 -0.73 1.10 8.50
N LEU A 127 0.29 0.77 7.71
CA LEU A 127 0.87 -0.57 7.66
C LEU A 127 1.82 -0.89 8.82
N ALA A 128 2.61 0.07 9.32
CA ALA A 128 3.56 -0.19 10.40
C ALA A 128 2.93 -0.84 11.65
N PRO A 129 1.82 -0.31 12.22
CA PRO A 129 1.18 -0.97 13.36
C PRO A 129 0.54 -2.31 12.98
N LEU A 130 0.00 -2.46 11.76
CA LEU A 130 -0.58 -3.72 11.29
C LEU A 130 0.47 -4.82 11.16
N PHE A 131 1.64 -4.51 10.59
CA PHE A 131 2.75 -5.45 10.48
C PHE A 131 3.36 -5.78 11.84
N THR A 132 3.42 -4.82 12.76
CA THR A 132 3.86 -5.08 14.15
C THR A 132 2.90 -6.06 14.84
N LYS A 133 1.58 -5.84 14.71
CA LYS A 133 0.57 -6.76 15.25
C LYS A 133 0.62 -8.12 14.55
N LEU A 134 0.77 -8.16 13.23
CA LEU A 134 0.86 -9.41 12.45
C LEU A 134 2.05 -10.25 12.91
N ALA A 135 3.23 -9.63 13.07
CA ALA A 135 4.42 -10.32 13.56
C ALA A 135 4.22 -10.87 14.98
N ALA A 136 3.46 -10.19 15.83
CA ALA A 136 3.13 -10.66 17.17
C ALA A 136 2.15 -11.86 17.15
N VAL A 137 1.04 -11.75 16.41
CA VAL A 137 0.02 -12.83 16.34
C VAL A 137 0.56 -14.08 15.64
N SER A 138 1.47 -13.92 14.68
CA SER A 138 2.09 -15.03 13.97
C SER A 138 3.28 -15.65 14.72
N GLY A 139 3.55 -15.27 15.97
CA GLY A 139 4.72 -15.73 16.73
C GLY A 139 6.06 -15.44 16.05
N GLY A 140 6.15 -14.37 15.24
CA GLY A 140 7.36 -14.04 14.48
C GLY A 140 7.61 -14.90 13.25
N ALA A 141 6.63 -15.70 12.78
CA ALA A 141 6.74 -16.51 11.56
C ALA A 141 7.18 -15.74 10.31
N MET A 142 7.00 -14.41 10.30
CA MET A 142 7.50 -13.49 9.28
C MET A 142 8.03 -12.21 9.94
N SER A 143 9.19 -11.73 9.48
CA SER A 143 9.74 -10.46 9.96
C SER A 143 9.00 -9.26 9.38
N VAL A 144 8.91 -8.16 10.14
CA VAL A 144 8.34 -6.88 9.64
C VAL A 144 9.09 -6.37 8.40
N ALA A 145 10.42 -6.57 8.33
CA ALA A 145 11.21 -6.20 7.16
C ALA A 145 10.78 -6.98 5.91
N SER A 146 10.50 -8.29 6.05
CA SER A 146 9.95 -9.10 4.97
C SER A 146 8.57 -8.60 4.53
N MET A 147 7.74 -8.10 5.46
CA MET A 147 6.42 -7.56 5.12
C MET A 147 6.54 -6.27 4.29
N TRP A 148 7.54 -5.43 4.58
CA TRP A 148 7.86 -4.27 3.75
C TRP A 148 8.38 -4.65 2.35
N HIS A 149 9.10 -5.76 2.20
CA HIS A 149 9.43 -6.28 0.86
C HIS A 149 8.17 -6.64 0.07
N VAL A 150 7.14 -7.18 0.72
CA VAL A 150 5.85 -7.47 0.07
C VAL A 150 5.17 -6.18 -0.41
N VAL A 151 5.26 -5.09 0.35
CA VAL A 151 4.79 -3.75 -0.10
C VAL A 151 5.52 -3.33 -1.38
N GLY A 152 6.84 -3.49 -1.42
CA GLY A 152 7.63 -3.20 -2.62
C GLY A 152 7.18 -4.00 -3.83
N THR A 153 6.98 -5.31 -3.65
CA THR A 153 6.44 -6.19 -4.70
C THR A 153 5.06 -5.74 -5.17
N ALA A 154 4.15 -5.37 -4.25
CA ALA A 154 2.82 -4.90 -4.61
C ALA A 154 2.87 -3.63 -5.48
N VAL A 155 3.73 -2.67 -5.14
CA VAL A 155 3.92 -1.43 -5.91
C VAL A 155 4.45 -1.74 -7.31
N VAL A 156 5.52 -2.54 -7.42
CA VAL A 156 6.13 -2.87 -8.71
C VAL A 156 5.16 -3.66 -9.60
N SER A 157 4.45 -4.63 -9.03
CA SER A 157 3.46 -5.43 -9.78
C SER A 157 2.34 -4.55 -10.35
N ALA A 158 1.77 -3.66 -9.54
CA ALA A 158 0.73 -2.74 -10.00
C ALA A 158 1.26 -1.79 -11.08
N ALA A 159 2.45 -1.20 -10.86
CA ALA A 159 3.11 -0.30 -11.81
C ALA A 159 3.47 -0.96 -13.16
N THR A 160 3.62 -2.28 -13.18
CA THR A 160 3.93 -3.05 -14.39
C THR A 160 2.65 -3.47 -15.11
N GLN A 161 1.70 -4.04 -14.39
CA GLN A 161 0.52 -4.67 -14.99
C GLN A 161 -0.54 -3.65 -15.41
N VAL A 162 -0.81 -2.63 -14.58
CA VAL A 162 -1.87 -1.66 -14.82
C VAL A 162 -1.63 -0.87 -16.11
N PRO A 163 -0.42 -0.32 -16.38
CA PRO A 163 -0.22 0.48 -17.58
C PRO A 163 -0.34 -0.32 -18.87
N LEU A 164 0.16 -1.57 -18.85
CA LEU A 164 0.03 -2.52 -19.95
C LEU A 164 -1.45 -2.77 -20.30
N LEU A 165 -2.29 -2.99 -19.29
CA LEU A 165 -3.72 -3.24 -19.47
C LEU A 165 -4.50 -1.97 -19.88
N ALA A 166 -4.07 -0.79 -19.41
CA ALA A 166 -4.71 0.48 -19.70
C ALA A 166 -4.22 1.14 -21.00
N GLY A 167 -3.19 0.59 -21.67
CA GLY A 167 -2.57 1.22 -22.85
C GLY A 167 -1.91 2.57 -22.53
N SER A 168 -1.42 2.75 -21.31
CA SER A 168 -0.81 4.01 -20.84
C SER A 168 0.73 3.92 -20.82
N SER A 169 1.40 5.05 -20.56
CA SER A 169 2.87 5.09 -20.58
C SER A 169 3.48 4.27 -19.44
N GLU A 170 4.16 3.18 -19.78
CA GLU A 170 4.96 2.39 -18.84
C GLU A 170 6.05 3.23 -18.16
N LEU A 171 6.70 4.13 -18.91
CA LEU A 171 7.78 4.96 -18.38
C LEU A 171 7.29 5.89 -17.26
N VAL A 172 6.21 6.64 -17.49
CA VAL A 172 5.63 7.54 -16.49
C VAL A 172 5.15 6.76 -15.27
N SER A 173 4.52 5.61 -15.52
CA SER A 173 4.01 4.73 -14.45
C SER A 173 5.13 4.18 -13.56
N MET A 174 6.24 3.76 -14.17
CA MET A 174 7.43 3.30 -13.46
C MET A 174 8.09 4.43 -12.67
N GLN A 175 8.22 5.63 -13.25
CA GLN A 175 8.80 6.79 -12.57
C GLN A 175 8.02 7.15 -11.32
N ARG A 176 6.69 7.26 -11.41
CA ARG A 176 5.82 7.56 -10.25
C ARG A 176 5.91 6.49 -9.18
N SER A 177 5.94 5.23 -9.57
CA SER A 177 6.02 4.11 -8.62
C SER A 177 7.39 4.03 -7.96
N GLN A 178 8.48 4.30 -8.68
CA GLN A 178 9.82 4.42 -8.09
C GLN A 178 9.87 5.58 -7.10
N ALA A 179 9.26 6.72 -7.39
CA ALA A 179 9.22 7.84 -6.45
C ALA A 179 8.48 7.49 -5.13
N VAL A 180 7.44 6.64 -5.18
CA VAL A 180 6.81 6.09 -3.95
C VAL A 180 7.77 5.17 -3.20
N LEU A 181 8.49 4.28 -3.90
CA LEU A 181 9.48 3.40 -3.28
C LEU A 181 10.64 4.18 -2.67
N ASP A 182 11.13 5.22 -3.35
CA ASP A 182 12.16 6.12 -2.84
C ASP A 182 11.68 6.86 -1.58
N ALA A 183 10.42 7.30 -1.54
CA ALA A 183 9.85 7.90 -0.33
C ALA A 183 9.80 6.91 0.84
N PHE A 184 9.39 5.65 0.60
CA PHE A 184 9.44 4.61 1.64
C PHE A 184 10.87 4.34 2.12
N VAL A 185 11.85 4.26 1.22
CA VAL A 185 13.27 4.11 1.57
C VAL A 185 13.76 5.33 2.36
N GLY A 186 13.32 6.54 2.00
CA GLY A 186 13.61 7.77 2.73
C GLY A 186 13.07 7.77 4.17
N PHE A 187 11.98 7.03 4.43
CA PHE A 187 11.47 6.76 5.78
C PHE A 187 12.20 5.61 6.51
N GLY A 188 13.23 5.02 5.89
CA GLY A 188 13.98 3.90 6.44
C GLY A 188 13.32 2.53 6.26
N LEU A 189 12.30 2.41 5.39
CA LEU A 189 11.57 1.17 5.19
C LEU A 189 12.26 0.28 4.15
N PRO A 190 12.49 -1.02 4.44
CA PRO A 190 13.12 -1.93 3.51
C PRO A 190 12.09 -2.42 2.49
N VAL A 191 11.67 -1.56 1.55
CA VAL A 191 10.75 -1.95 0.46
C VAL A 191 11.46 -2.52 -0.76
N ARG A 192 12.78 -2.34 -0.84
CA ARG A 192 13.62 -2.94 -1.87
C ARG A 192 14.20 -4.23 -1.32
N GLY A 193 13.91 -5.35 -1.95
CA GLY A 193 14.48 -6.63 -1.58
C GLY A 193 16.00 -6.56 -1.69
N THR A 194 16.73 -6.85 -0.61
CA THR A 194 18.11 -7.27 -0.75
C THR A 194 18.09 -8.75 -1.12
N SER A 195 18.02 -9.06 -2.42
CA SER A 195 18.32 -10.41 -2.85
C SER A 195 19.82 -10.65 -2.70
N ARG A 196 20.23 -11.10 -1.51
CA ARG A 196 21.38 -11.99 -1.35
C ARG A 196 21.00 -13.03 -0.30
N ILE A 197 20.46 -14.13 -0.78
CA ILE A 197 20.77 -15.41 -0.15
C ILE A 197 22.27 -15.60 -0.35
N ALA A 198 23.09 -15.12 0.58
CA ALA A 198 24.45 -15.60 0.74
C ALA A 198 24.36 -16.99 1.40
N ALA A 199 23.79 -17.96 0.67
CA ALA A 199 24.08 -19.35 0.95
C ALA A 199 25.53 -19.52 0.48
N GLY A 200 26.46 -19.44 1.44
CA GLY A 200 27.84 -19.79 1.22
C GLY A 200 27.90 -21.20 0.66
N LYS A 201 28.03 -21.32 -0.66
CA LYS A 201 28.69 -22.49 -1.24
C LYS A 201 30.13 -22.41 -0.76
N VAL A 202 30.37 -23.04 0.38
CA VAL A 202 31.67 -23.59 0.70
C VAL A 202 31.96 -24.59 -0.43
N LEU A 203 32.73 -24.14 -1.42
CA LEU A 203 33.38 -25.03 -2.37
C LEU A 203 34.49 -25.73 -1.60
N LEU A 204 34.14 -26.86 -0.97
CA LEU A 204 35.08 -27.92 -0.69
C LEU A 204 35.13 -28.79 -1.94
N ASN A 205 36.16 -28.57 -2.75
CA ASN A 205 36.95 -29.58 -3.47
C ASN A 205 38.11 -28.88 -4.17
#